data_AF-A0A1F8QAY1-F1
#
_entry.id   AF-A0A1F8QAY1-F1
#
_cell.length_a   1.000
_cell.length_b   1.000
_cell.length_c   1.000
_cell.angle_alpha   90.00
_cell.angle_beta   90.00
_cell.angle_gamma   90.00
#
_symmetry.space_group_name_H-M   'P 1'
#
loop_
_entity.id
_entity.type
_entity.pdbx_description
1 polymer ?
#
loop_
_entity_poly.entity_id
_entity_poly.type
_entity_poly.pdbx_seq_one_letter_code
_entity_poly.pdbx_strand_id
1 'polypeptide(L)'
;MGTKWIIRLIEAAAVTVALAAICQELEKPKEQRRWHGKVGFIPYDFRKPTSERIQELFWNPESSEVFTPTLWGIGWSINIFALLEKLRIISESYESEEDFLMPTQTLRRILERRPVV
;
A
#
# COMPACT_ATOMS: atom_id res chain seq x y z
N MET A 1 31.85 8.73 6.63
CA MET A 1 30.90 9.79 6.25
C MET A 1 29.49 9.27 6.53
N GLY A 2 28.76 9.92 7.45
CA GLY A 2 27.54 9.35 8.03
C GLY A 2 26.29 9.52 7.15
N THR A 3 25.39 8.55 7.22
CA THR A 3 24.04 8.55 6.61
C THR A 3 23.20 9.79 6.93
N LYS A 4 23.55 10.55 7.98
CA LYS A 4 22.91 11.81 8.37
C LYS A 4 22.86 12.85 7.26
N TRP A 5 23.89 12.93 6.40
CA TRP A 5 23.87 13.87 5.27
C TRP A 5 22.82 13.45 4.23
N ILE A 6 22.74 12.16 3.91
CA ILE A 6 21.78 11.63 2.93
C ILE A 6 20.36 11.93 3.40
N ILE A 7 20.07 11.69 4.69
CA ILE A 7 18.75 11.99 5.28
C ILE A 7 18.42 13.48 5.12
N ARG A 8 19.37 14.38 5.43
CA ARG A 8 19.16 15.83 5.27
C ARG A 8 18.92 16.25 3.83
N LEU A 9 19.57 15.60 2.86
CA LEU A 9 19.28 15.84 1.44
C LEU A 9 17.88 15.40 1.05
N ILE A 10 17.45 14.22 1.52
CA ILE A 10 16.10 13.72 1.25
C ILE A 10 15.04 14.64 1.87
N GLU A 11 15.25 15.08 3.11
CA GLU A 11 14.36 16.05 3.78
C GLU A 11 14.29 17.37 3.01
N ALA A 12 15.44 17.93 2.60
CA ALA A 12 15.47 19.15 1.82
C ALA A 12 14.71 19.00 0.49
N ALA A 13 14.92 17.89 -0.22
CA ALA A 13 14.19 17.59 -1.45
C ALA A 13 12.68 17.48 -1.22
N ALA A 14 12.26 16.79 -0.16
CA ALA A 14 10.84 16.66 0.19
C ALA A 14 10.21 18.04 0.48
N VAL A 15 10.90 18.90 1.23
CA VAL A 15 10.46 20.28 1.52
C VAL A 15 10.37 21.10 0.24
N THR A 16 11.34 20.99 -0.67
CA THR A 16 11.29 21.70 -1.97
C THR A 16 10.08 21.27 -2.80
N VAL A 17 9.80 19.96 -2.89
CA VAL A 17 8.62 19.45 -3.60
C VAL A 17 7.33 19.92 -2.94
N ALA A 18 7.29 19.99 -1.61
CA ALA A 18 6.15 20.52 -0.86
C ALA A 18 5.86 21.97 -1.20
N LEU A 19 6.90 22.80 -1.14
CA LEU A 19 6.78 24.21 -1.48
C LEU A 19 6.34 24.39 -2.93
N ALA A 20 6.89 23.61 -3.87
CA ALA A 20 6.48 23.64 -5.26
C ALA A 20 5.00 23.28 -5.44
N ALA A 21 4.51 22.23 -4.77
CA ALA A 21 3.10 21.83 -4.81
C ALA A 21 2.18 22.91 -4.23
N ILE A 22 2.58 23.53 -3.12
CA ILE A 22 1.83 24.62 -2.49
C ILE A 22 1.78 25.85 -3.41
N CYS A 23 2.91 26.26 -3.99
CA CYS A 23 2.95 27.37 -4.94
C CYS A 23 2.07 27.09 -6.17
N GLN A 24 2.11 25.88 -6.71
CA GLN A 24 1.25 25.45 -7.83
C GLN A 24 -0.25 25.57 -7.51
N GLU A 25 -0.66 25.24 -6.29
CA GLU A 25 -2.06 25.38 -5.86
C GLU A 25 -2.42 26.83 -5.53
N LEU A 26 -1.50 27.63 -4.99
CA LEU A 26 -1.75 29.03 -4.68
C LEU A 26 -1.86 29.92 -5.93
N GLU A 27 -1.14 29.58 -6.99
CA GLU A 27 -1.24 30.23 -8.31
C GLU A 27 -2.63 30.08 -8.94
N LYS A 28 -3.36 29.02 -8.58
CA LYS A 28 -4.74 28.81 -9.00
C LYS A 28 -5.70 29.72 -8.22
N PRO A 29 -6.77 30.23 -8.86
CA PRO A 29 -7.85 30.90 -8.16
C PRO A 29 -8.47 29.97 -7.12
N LYS A 30 -8.98 30.54 -6.01
CA LYS A 30 -9.39 29.79 -4.81
C LYS A 30 -10.39 28.67 -5.14
N GLU A 31 -11.30 28.90 -6.08
CA GLU A 31 -12.33 27.92 -6.47
C GLU A 31 -11.77 26.72 -7.23
N GLN A 32 -10.58 26.84 -7.83
CA GLN A 32 -9.95 25.78 -8.63
C GLN A 32 -8.87 25.00 -7.87
N ARG A 33 -8.60 25.36 -6.60
CA ARG A 33 -7.61 24.66 -5.76
C ARG A 33 -8.15 23.30 -5.35
N ARG A 34 -7.44 22.26 -5.76
CA ARG A 34 -7.82 20.87 -5.47
C ARG A 34 -7.03 20.29 -4.29
N TRP A 35 -5.85 20.85 -4.01
CA TRP A 35 -4.96 20.38 -2.94
C TRP A 35 -4.54 18.90 -3.05
N HIS A 36 -4.63 18.34 -4.26
CA HIS A 36 -4.14 17.01 -4.60
C HIS A 36 -3.69 16.99 -6.06
N GLY A 37 -2.68 16.19 -6.39
CA GLY A 37 -2.11 16.16 -7.73
C GLY A 37 -0.75 15.48 -7.78
N LYS A 38 0.09 15.95 -8.70
CA LYS A 38 1.48 15.51 -8.83
C LYS A 38 2.37 16.68 -9.24
N VAL A 39 3.57 16.73 -8.66
CA VAL A 39 4.66 17.61 -9.12
C VAL A 39 5.64 16.72 -9.88
N GLY A 40 5.66 16.85 -11.21
CA GLY A 40 6.39 15.90 -12.06
C GLY A 40 5.84 14.48 -11.93
N PHE A 41 6.66 13.58 -11.36
CA PHE A 41 6.28 12.19 -11.08
C PHE A 41 5.86 11.96 -9.62
N ILE A 42 6.06 12.93 -8.72
CA ILE A 42 5.83 12.77 -7.29
C ILE A 42 4.37 13.13 -6.97
N PRO A 43 3.54 12.20 -6.48
CA PRO A 43 2.17 12.48 -6.08
C PRO A 43 2.14 13.36 -4.82
N TYR A 44 1.10 14.17 -4.67
CA TYR A 44 0.80 14.84 -3.41
C TYR A 44 -0.71 14.86 -3.15
N ASP A 45 -1.08 14.76 -1.88
CA ASP A 45 -2.46 14.88 -1.42
C ASP A 45 -2.48 15.55 -0.04
N PHE A 46 -2.96 16.79 0.04
CA PHE A 46 -3.06 17.53 1.29
C PHE A 46 -4.46 17.50 1.90
N ARG A 47 -5.37 16.70 1.33
CA ARG A 47 -6.73 16.52 1.87
C ARG A 47 -6.68 15.69 3.14
N LYS A 48 -7.64 15.90 4.04
CA LYS A 48 -7.73 15.08 5.24
C LYS A 48 -7.98 13.61 4.84
N PRO A 49 -7.21 12.65 5.37
CA PRO A 49 -7.43 11.24 5.08
C PRO A 49 -8.75 10.77 5.69
N THR A 50 -9.46 9.91 4.95
CA THR A 50 -10.67 9.22 5.43
C THR A 50 -10.32 7.78 5.76
N SER A 51 -10.99 7.18 6.75
CA SER A 51 -10.79 5.77 7.13
C SER A 51 -10.97 4.81 5.95
N GLU A 52 -11.96 5.06 5.10
CA GLU A 52 -12.22 4.30 3.87
C GLU A 52 -10.99 4.30 2.95
N ARG A 53 -10.43 5.49 2.70
CA ARG A 53 -9.27 5.69 1.82
C ARG A 53 -7.99 5.07 2.38
N ILE A 54 -7.85 4.98 3.71
CA ILE A 54 -6.73 4.27 4.35
C ILE A 54 -6.80 2.79 3.98
N GLN A 55 -7.96 2.17 4.16
CA GLN A 55 -8.14 0.75 3.84
C GLN A 55 -7.91 0.49 2.33
N GLU A 56 -8.48 1.33 1.47
CA GLU A 56 -8.33 1.22 0.01
C GLU A 56 -6.89 1.42 -0.50
N LEU A 57 -6.05 2.17 0.20
CA LEU A 57 -4.67 2.42 -0.25
C LEU A 57 -3.69 1.37 0.29
N PHE A 58 -3.89 0.90 1.53
CA PHE A 58 -2.99 -0.04 2.18
C PHE A 58 -3.37 -1.50 1.98
N TRP A 59 -4.66 -1.80 1.80
CA TRP A 59 -5.17 -3.16 1.69
C TRP A 59 -6.25 -3.26 0.62
N ASN A 60 -5.84 -3.18 -0.64
CA ASN A 60 -6.74 -3.32 -1.78
C ASN A 60 -6.39 -4.56 -2.60
N PRO A 61 -7.16 -5.66 -2.45
CA PRO A 61 -6.97 -6.88 -3.23
C PRO A 61 -7.24 -6.75 -4.72
N GLU A 62 -8.08 -5.79 -5.11
CA GLU A 62 -8.45 -5.57 -6.51
C GLU A 62 -7.35 -4.86 -7.31
N SER A 63 -6.41 -4.20 -6.62
CA SER A 63 -5.29 -3.50 -7.23
C SER A 63 -4.02 -4.32 -7.16
N SER A 64 -3.42 -4.62 -8.30
CA SER A 64 -2.11 -5.28 -8.40
C SER A 64 -0.91 -4.31 -8.32
N GLU A 65 -1.18 -3.01 -8.12
CA GLU A 65 -0.16 -1.96 -7.98
C GLU A 65 0.38 -1.91 -6.55
N VAL A 66 1.70 -2.04 -6.39
CA VAL A 66 2.36 -1.93 -5.07
C VAL A 66 2.44 -0.47 -4.61
N PHE A 67 2.78 0.43 -5.52
CA PHE A 67 2.93 1.85 -5.21
C PHE A 67 1.66 2.59 -5.57
N THR A 68 0.99 3.13 -4.56
CA THR A 68 -0.22 3.94 -4.72
C THR A 68 0.09 5.41 -4.43
N PRO A 69 -0.70 6.37 -4.96
CA PRO A 69 -0.56 7.77 -4.56
C PRO A 69 -0.66 7.91 -3.03
N THR A 70 0.13 8.81 -2.43
CA THR A 70 0.14 8.96 -0.98
C THR A 70 -1.26 9.25 -0.41
N LEU A 71 -1.57 8.64 0.73
CA LEU A 71 -2.75 8.95 1.52
C LEU A 71 -2.79 10.43 1.94
N TRP A 72 -1.64 10.94 2.39
CA TRP A 72 -1.49 12.31 2.87
C TRP A 72 -0.05 12.79 2.74
N GLY A 73 0.14 14.06 2.40
CA GLY A 73 1.45 14.66 2.17
C GLY A 73 1.93 14.43 0.75
N ILE A 74 3.19 14.01 0.59
CA ILE A 74 3.90 13.93 -0.69
C ILE A 74 4.58 12.57 -0.81
N GLY A 75 4.48 11.95 -1.98
CA GLY A 75 5.10 10.69 -2.31
C GLY A 75 4.09 9.59 -2.62
N TRP A 76 4.48 8.36 -2.31
CA TRP A 76 3.71 7.16 -2.59
C TRP A 76 3.41 6.42 -1.28
N SER A 77 2.22 5.83 -1.21
CA SER A 77 1.88 4.80 -0.23
C SER A 77 2.15 3.41 -0.81
N ILE A 78 2.04 2.40 0.04
CA ILE A 78 2.28 1.01 -0.33
C ILE A 78 1.00 0.23 -0.10
N ASN A 79 0.49 -0.40 -1.16
CA ASN A 79 -0.53 -1.43 -1.02
C ASN A 79 0.14 -2.71 -0.51
N ILE A 80 -0.05 -2.98 0.78
CA ILE A 80 0.58 -4.10 1.47
C ILE A 80 0.05 -5.43 0.92
N PHE A 81 -1.22 -5.50 0.54
CA PHE A 81 -1.78 -6.71 -0.07
C PHE A 81 -1.04 -7.07 -1.36
N ALA A 82 -0.97 -6.13 -2.31
CA ALA A 82 -0.27 -6.34 -3.58
C ALA A 82 1.23 -6.63 -3.38
N LEU A 83 1.86 -6.02 -2.37
CA LEU A 83 3.24 -6.32 -2.01
C LEU A 83 3.40 -7.77 -1.56
N LEU A 84 2.56 -8.23 -0.63
CA LEU A 84 2.61 -9.58 -0.09
C LEU A 84 2.27 -10.64 -1.15
N GLU A 85 1.33 -10.34 -2.04
CA GLU A 85 0.98 -11.19 -3.17
C GLU A 85 2.16 -11.33 -4.14
N LYS A 86 2.80 -10.22 -4.54
CA LYS A 86 3.98 -10.26 -5.41
C LYS A 86 5.18 -10.96 -4.77
N LEU A 87 5.29 -10.90 -3.45
CA LEU A 87 6.28 -11.65 -2.67
C LEU A 87 5.88 -13.11 -2.44
N ARG A 88 4.70 -13.54 -2.91
CA ARG A 88 4.13 -14.89 -2.71
C ARG A 88 4.01 -15.31 -1.24
N ILE A 89 3.84 -14.35 -0.35
CA ILE A 89 3.70 -14.59 1.09
C ILE A 89 2.27 -15.03 1.44
N ILE A 90 1.28 -14.45 0.75
CA ILE A 90 -0.15 -14.71 0.97
C ILE A 90 -0.78 -15.57 -0.13
N SER A 91 -0.02 -15.95 -1.16
CA SER A 91 -0.47 -16.88 -2.21
C SER A 91 -0.32 -18.32 -1.71
N GLU A 92 -1.21 -18.72 -0.82
CA GLU A 92 -1.40 -20.12 -0.42
C GLU A 92 -2.90 -20.30 -0.22
N SER A 93 -3.64 -20.48 -1.32
CA SER A 93 -5.09 -20.71 -1.27
C SER A 93 -5.51 -21.63 -2.41
N TYR A 94 -5.31 -22.92 -2.19
CA TYR A 94 -5.90 -24.03 -2.97
C TYR A 94 -5.64 -23.95 -4.47
N GLU A 95 -4.39 -24.18 -4.90
CA GLU A 95 -4.10 -24.27 -6.33
C GLU A 95 -4.65 -25.56 -6.98
N SER A 96 -5.10 -26.55 -6.20
CA SER A 96 -5.74 -27.75 -6.75
C SER A 96 -6.97 -28.18 -5.95
N GLU A 97 -7.95 -28.76 -6.65
CA GLU A 97 -9.11 -29.43 -6.04
C GLU A 97 -8.69 -30.51 -5.03
N GLU A 98 -7.48 -31.06 -5.19
CA GLU A 98 -6.91 -32.08 -4.30
C GLU A 98 -6.53 -31.47 -2.93
N ASP A 99 -5.98 -30.26 -2.88
CA ASP A 99 -5.67 -29.56 -1.62
C ASP A 99 -6.93 -29.10 -0.87
N PHE A 100 -8.00 -28.77 -1.60
CA PHE A 100 -9.28 -28.39 -1.00
C PHE A 100 -10.02 -29.61 -0.42
N LEU A 101 -9.88 -30.77 -1.06
CA LEU A 101 -10.56 -32.01 -0.66
C LEU A 101 -9.74 -32.85 0.33
N MET A 102 -8.44 -32.59 0.51
CA MET A 102 -7.62 -33.32 1.47
C MET A 102 -7.92 -32.87 2.92
N PRO A 103 -8.22 -33.80 3.82
CA PRO A 103 -8.15 -33.56 5.25
C PRO A 103 -6.77 -32.97 5.58
N THR A 104 -6.72 -31.80 6.23
CA THR A 104 -5.45 -31.28 6.80
C THR A 104 -4.76 -32.39 7.58
N GLN A 105 -3.42 -32.37 7.70
CA GLN A 105 -2.70 -33.43 8.45
C GLN A 105 -3.28 -33.67 9.84
N THR A 106 -3.82 -32.62 10.46
CA THR A 106 -4.58 -32.67 11.71
C THR A 106 -5.86 -33.50 11.58
N LEU A 107 -6.69 -33.25 10.57
CA LEU A 107 -7.92 -33.99 10.31
C LEU A 107 -7.64 -35.46 9.92
N ARG A 108 -6.57 -35.71 9.16
CA ARG A 108 -6.11 -37.07 8.85
C ARG A 108 -5.72 -37.85 10.12
N ARG A 109 -4.94 -37.26 11.02
CA ARG A 109 -4.59 -37.89 12.31
C ARG A 109 -5.82 -38.18 13.19
N ILE A 110 -6.85 -37.34 13.12
CA ILE A 110 -8.10 -37.53 13.88
C ILE A 110 -8.91 -38.69 13.27
N LEU A 111 -8.98 -38.79 11.94
CA LEU A 111 -9.70 -39.85 11.26
C LEU A 111 -9.00 -41.21 11.38
N GLU A 112 -7.65 -41.24 11.33
CA GLU A 112 -6.85 -42.45 11.55
C GLU A 112 -6.92 -42.96 13.00
N ARG A 113 -7.23 -42.07 13.96
CA ARG A 113 -7.46 -42.43 15.37
C ARG A 113 -8.87 -42.89 15.69
N ARG A 114 -9.76 -43.05 14.70
CA ARG A 114 -11.09 -43.61 14.98
C ARG A 114 -10.93 -45.04 15.50
N PRO A 115 -11.38 -45.36 16.72
CA PRO A 115 -11.51 -46.75 17.13
C PRO A 115 -12.55 -47.38 16.20
N VAL A 116 -12.13 -48.40 15.45
CA VAL A 116 -13.06 -49.26 14.73
C VAL A 116 -13.86 -50.01 15.79
N VAL A 117 -15.12 -49.61 15.97
CA VAL A 117 -16.09 -50.30 16.83
C VAL A 117 -16.61 -51.52 16.08
#